data_AF-A0A2S1X756-F1
#
_entry.id   AF-A0A2S1X756-F1
#
_cell.length_a   1.000
_cell.length_b   1.000
_cell.length_c   1.000
_cell.angle_alpha   90.00
_cell.angle_beta   90.00
_cell.angle_gamma   90.00
#
_symmetry.space_group_name_H-M   'P 1'
#
loop_
_entity.id
_entity.type
_entity.pdbx_description
1 polymer ?
#
loop_
_entity_poly.entity_id
_entity_poly.type
_entity_poly.pdbx_seq_one_letter_code
_entity_poly.pdbx_strand_id
1 'polypeptide(L)' 'SAAMATGGQDFAPTSGTLTFSAGETQKTISVQILNHNLIEADQVSATVRSLYLV' A
#
# COMPACT_ATOMS: atom_id res chain seq x y z
N SER A 1 14.56 -14.82 10.19
CA SER A 1 13.08 -14.75 10.26
C SER A 1 12.66 -13.47 9.57
N ALA A 2 11.79 -13.53 8.56
CA ALA A 2 11.24 -12.31 7.97
C ALA A 2 10.12 -11.78 8.88
N ALA A 3 10.20 -10.53 9.30
CA ALA A 3 9.10 -9.86 9.99
C ALA A 3 8.12 -9.30 8.95
N MET A 4 6.82 -9.53 9.15
CA MET A 4 5.77 -8.93 8.33
C MET A 4 5.31 -7.63 8.98
N ALA A 5 5.20 -6.56 8.18
CA ALA A 5 4.57 -5.33 8.63
C ALA A 5 3.10 -5.61 8.98
N THR A 6 2.67 -5.21 10.18
CA THR A 6 1.34 -5.45 10.71
C THR A 6 0.53 -4.14 10.70
N GLY A 7 -0.64 -4.17 10.08
CA GLY A 7 -1.56 -3.03 10.08
C GLY A 7 -1.97 -2.63 11.49
N GLY A 8 -2.00 -1.32 11.77
CA GLY A 8 -2.23 -0.77 13.10
C GLY A 8 -0.96 -0.67 13.97
N GLN A 9 0.11 -1.39 13.62
CA GLN A 9 1.40 -1.34 14.33
C GLN A 9 2.46 -0.61 13.52
N ASP A 10 2.64 -1.00 12.25
CA ASP A 10 3.68 -0.44 11.39
C ASP A 10 3.11 0.58 10.39
N PHE A 11 1.81 0.49 10.06
CA PHE A 11 1.12 1.41 9.15
C PHE A 11 -0.36 1.55 9.49
N ALA A 12 -0.94 2.70 9.12
CA ALA A 12 -2.35 3.00 9.32
C ALA A 12 -3.19 2.16 8.34
N PRO A 13 -4.14 1.34 8.82
CA PRO A 13 -5.04 0.61 7.94
C PRO A 13 -5.80 1.57 7.04
N THR A 14 -5.78 1.31 5.73
CA THR A 14 -6.49 2.12 4.73
C THR A 14 -7.42 1.20 3.93
N SER A 15 -8.65 1.66 3.68
CA SER A 15 -9.66 0.93 2.90
C SER A 15 -10.33 1.85 1.87
N GLY A 16 -10.68 1.31 0.72
CA GLY A 16 -11.38 2.06 -0.32
C GLY A 16 -11.63 1.20 -1.57
N THR A 17 -12.20 1.82 -2.60
CA THR A 17 -12.47 1.18 -3.89
C THR A 17 -11.56 1.78 -4.96
N LEU A 18 -10.87 0.92 -5.72
CA LEU A 18 -10.13 1.33 -6.91
C LEU A 18 -10.99 1.03 -8.15
N THR A 19 -11.32 2.07 -8.91
CA THR A 19 -11.98 1.93 -10.21
C THR A 19 -10.96 2.09 -11.32
N PHE A 20 -10.85 1.08 -12.17
CA PHE A 20 -9.99 1.10 -13.35
C PHE A 20 -10.84 1.35 -14.59
N SER A 21 -10.45 2.34 -15.37
CA SER A 21 -10.97 2.57 -16.71
C SER A 21 -10.37 1.55 -17.68
N ALA A 22 -11.01 1.36 -18.83
CA ALA A 22 -10.49 0.46 -19.86
C ALA A 22 -9.04 0.86 -20.26
N GLY A 23 -8.12 -0.09 -20.16
CA GLY A 23 -6.70 0.11 -20.47
C GLY A 23 -5.84 0.57 -19.27
N GLU A 24 -6.41 0.94 -18.13
CA GLU A 24 -5.62 1.21 -16.93
C GLU A 24 -5.13 -0.11 -16.29
N THR A 25 -3.83 -0.19 -16.01
CA THR A 25 -3.19 -1.39 -15.45
C THR A 25 -2.57 -1.17 -14.07
N GLN A 26 -2.54 0.08 -13.59
CA GLN A 26 -1.98 0.46 -12.30
C GLN A 26 -2.80 1.56 -11.64
N LYS A 27 -2.93 1.46 -10.31
CA LYS A 27 -3.32 2.54 -9.42
C LYS A 27 -2.33 2.60 -8.26
N THR A 28 -2.14 3.79 -7.71
CA THR A 28 -1.33 4.00 -6.51
C THR A 28 -2.25 4.30 -5.35
N ILE A 29 -1.98 3.68 -4.21
CA ILE A 29 -2.58 4.04 -2.92
C ILE A 29 -1.50 4.57 -2.00
N SER A 30 -1.80 5.64 -1.27
CA SER A 30 -0.94 6.16 -0.22
C SER A 30 -1.37 5.55 1.11
N VAL A 31 -0.42 4.92 1.80
CA VAL A 31 -0.62 4.37 3.14
C VAL A 31 0.29 5.12 4.10
N GLN A 32 -0.26 5.61 5.21
CA GLN A 32 0.53 6.28 6.23
C GLN A 32 1.30 5.26 7.07
N ILE A 33 2.60 5.48 7.27
CA ILE A 33 3.43 4.68 8.17
C ILE A 33 3.27 5.17 9.61
N LEU A 34 3.21 4.23 10.56
CA LEU A 34 3.09 4.51 12.00
C LEU A 34 4.48 4.33 12.65
N ASN A 35 5.29 5.39 12.64
CA ASN A 35 6.63 5.34 13.25
C ASN A 35 6.53 5.42 14.78
N HIS A 36 6.89 4.32 15.45
CA HIS A 36 6.94 4.23 16.91
C HIS A 36 8.32 4.64 17.49
N ASN A 37 8.84 5.80 17.09
CA ASN A 37 10.19 6.33 17.39
C ASN A 37 11.27 5.84 16.42
N LEU A 38 11.56 6.67 15.41
CA LEU A 38 12.88 7.04 14.86
C LEU A 38 12.64 7.69 13.49
N ILE A 39 13.25 8.85 13.29
CA ILE A 39 13.29 9.65 12.05
C ILE A 39 13.87 8.73 10.97
N GLU A 40 13.22 8.46 9.83
CA GLU A 40 13.10 9.28 8.62
C GLU A 40 11.79 8.95 7.87
N ALA A 41 11.28 9.90 7.08
CA ALA A 41 10.04 9.78 6.34
C ALA A 41 10.17 8.81 5.15
N ASP A 42 10.05 7.51 5.39
CA ASP A 42 10.04 6.54 4.30
C ASP A 42 8.59 6.24 3.88
N GLN A 43 8.18 6.86 2.77
CA GLN A 43 6.88 6.64 2.15
C GLN A 43 6.93 5.36 1.31
N VAL A 44 6.23 4.31 1.75
CA VAL A 44 6.16 3.07 0.97
C VAL A 44 5.02 3.16 -0.05
N SER A 45 5.35 3.00 -1.34
CA SER A 45 4.38 2.89 -2.44
C SER A 45 4.05 1.43 -2.72
N ALA A 46 2.80 1.01 -2.48
CA ALA A 46 2.32 -0.31 -2.88
C ALA A 46 1.73 -0.26 -4.30
N THR A 47 2.25 -1.09 -5.21
CA THR A 47 1.70 -1.24 -6.57
C THR A 47 0.74 -2.42 -6.60
N VAL A 48 -0.54 -2.16 -6.85
CA VAL A 48 -1.53 -3.21 -7.13
C VAL A 48 -1.60 -3.39 -8.66
N ARG A 49 -1.29 -4.59 -9.14
CA ARG A 49 -1.43 -4.95 -10.56
C ARG A 49 -2.68 -5.80 -10.74
N SER A 50 -3.53 -5.40 -11.68
CA SER A 50 -4.62 -6.26 -12.14
C SER A 50 -4.04 -7.42 -12.96
N LEU A 51 -4.36 -8.65 -12.59
CA LEU A 51 -4.00 -9.84 -13.36
C LEU A 51 -5.16 -10.16 -14.31
N TYR A 52 -5.03 -9.75 -15.57
CA TYR A 52 -5.99 -10.12 -16.61
C TYR A 52 -5.67 -11.54 -17.09
N LEU A 53 -6.44 -12.53 -16.65
CA LEU A 53 -6.47 -13.85 -17.31
C LEU A 53 -7.54 -13.81 -18.38
N VAL A 54 -7.12 -13.83 -19.64
CA VAL A 54 -7.85 -14.45 -20.76
C VAL A 54 -7.13 -15.72 -21.18
#